data_AF-A0A0S8BWN4-F1
#
_entry.id   AF-A0A0S8BWN4-F1
#
_cell.length_a   1.000
_cell.length_b   1.000
_cell.length_c   1.000
_cell.angle_alpha   90.00
_cell.angle_beta   90.00
_cell.angle_gamma   90.00
#
_symmetry.space_group_name_H-M   'P 1'
#
loop_
_entity.id
_entity.type
_entity.pdbx_description
1 polymer ?
#
loop_
_entity_poly.entity_id
_entity_poly.type
_entity_poly.pdbx_seq_one_letter_code
_entity_poly.pdbx_strand_id
1 'polypeptide(L)'
;MKRINRQTIAAAFIGGVTALALAVGGVAFAHGGPHGGSHGKGAHWTPERIDAHLAEMTERLELSLTQEQKIRAIMDEAQAKASEIREMPRSKEKMVALRDLHFATEDQIYANLSCEQREGLRLLKREHRVERMEEHFKRRQSQDTN
;
A
#
# COMPACT_ATOMS: atom_id res chain seq x y z
N MET A 1 40.44 -5.75 14.24
CA MET A 1 39.19 -6.47 13.89
C MET A 1 38.41 -6.75 15.16
N LYS A 2 37.24 -6.13 15.36
CA LYS A 2 36.27 -6.49 16.42
C LYS A 2 34.88 -6.44 15.80
N ARG A 3 34.22 -7.60 15.70
CA ARG A 3 32.84 -7.75 15.23
C ARG A 3 31.91 -7.56 16.43
N ILE A 4 30.98 -6.62 16.36
CA ILE A 4 29.93 -6.46 17.37
C ILE A 4 28.63 -7.03 16.78
N ASN A 5 28.10 -7.98 17.54
CA ASN A 5 26.98 -8.86 17.28
C ASN A 5 25.64 -8.10 17.38
N ARG A 6 24.75 -8.22 16.39
CA ARG A 6 23.43 -7.56 16.36
C ARG A 6 22.32 -8.56 16.64
N GLN A 7 22.13 -8.90 17.90
CA GLN A 7 20.94 -9.61 18.35
C GLN A 7 20.10 -8.70 19.26
N THR A 8 18.79 -8.92 19.19
CA THR A 8 17.73 -8.47 20.11
C THR A 8 17.34 -7.00 20.13
N ILE A 9 16.37 -6.61 19.28
CA ILE A 9 15.35 -5.62 19.63
C ILE A 9 13.99 -6.05 19.05
N ALA A 10 13.12 -6.55 19.90
CA ALA A 10 11.66 -6.62 19.75
C ALA A 10 11.13 -7.17 21.09
N ALA A 11 10.04 -6.76 21.71
CA ALA A 11 9.02 -5.77 21.43
C ALA A 11 8.28 -5.58 22.78
N ALA A 12 7.74 -4.41 23.08
CA ALA A 12 6.68 -4.27 24.07
C ALA A 12 6.11 -2.85 24.03
N PHE A 13 5.04 -2.63 23.28
CA PHE A 13 4.01 -1.63 23.65
C PHE A 13 2.67 -2.08 23.05
N ILE A 14 2.00 -3.00 23.76
CA ILE A 14 0.57 -3.26 23.59
C ILE A 14 -0.10 -2.77 24.88
N GLY A 15 -0.90 -1.73 24.75
CA GLY A 15 -1.76 -1.18 25.79
C GLY A 15 -2.28 0.14 25.26
N GLY A 16 -3.54 0.34 24.95
CA GLY A 16 -4.75 -0.42 25.26
C GLY A 16 -5.82 0.65 25.43
N VAL A 17 -6.80 0.72 24.54
CA VAL A 17 -8.07 1.40 24.81
C VAL A 17 -9.16 0.66 24.04
N THR A 18 -10.02 0.00 24.81
CA THR A 18 -11.26 -0.60 24.35
C THR A 18 -12.42 0.27 24.83
N ALA A 19 -13.49 0.22 24.05
CA ALA A 19 -14.88 0.59 24.33
C ALA A 19 -15.26 2.06 24.10
N LEU A 20 -16.47 2.40 23.68
CA LEU A 20 -17.61 1.74 23.02
C LEU A 20 -18.67 2.84 22.96
N ALA A 21 -19.41 2.99 21.85
CA ALA A 21 -20.79 3.53 21.74
C ALA A 21 -20.97 4.19 20.38
N LEU A 22 -22.11 4.24 19.71
CA LEU A 22 -23.38 3.50 19.62
C LEU A 22 -24.20 4.32 18.60
N ALA A 23 -25.26 3.72 18.04
CA ALA A 23 -26.37 4.36 17.33
C ALA A 23 -26.10 4.81 15.87
N VAL A 24 -26.75 4.31 14.81
CA VAL A 24 -28.17 4.07 14.44
C VAL A 24 -28.43 4.95 13.20
N GLY A 25 -29.00 4.37 12.15
CA GLY A 25 -29.54 5.12 11.02
C GLY A 25 -29.34 4.43 9.69
N GLY A 26 -30.32 3.63 9.29
CA GLY A 26 -30.31 2.90 8.03
C GLY A 26 -30.62 3.77 6.81
N VAL A 27 -30.22 3.26 5.65
CA VAL A 27 -30.95 3.37 4.39
C VAL A 27 -30.64 2.11 3.60
N ALA A 28 -31.66 1.27 3.43
CA ALA A 28 -31.65 0.15 2.52
C ALA A 28 -31.81 0.68 1.10
N PHE A 29 -30.74 0.66 0.29
CA PHE A 29 -30.86 0.75 -1.15
C PHE A 29 -30.86 -0.66 -1.73
N ALA A 30 -32.06 -1.17 -1.97
CA ALA A 30 -32.28 -2.25 -2.91
C ALA A 30 -32.06 -1.70 -4.33
N HIS A 31 -30.92 -2.04 -4.92
CA HIS A 31 -30.68 -1.97 -6.36
C HIS A 31 -29.91 -3.24 -6.76
N GLY A 32 -30.66 -4.35 -6.82
CA GLY A 32 -30.20 -5.61 -7.38
C GLY A 32 -30.37 -5.60 -8.90
N GLY A 33 -29.43 -4.98 -9.60
CA GLY A 33 -29.17 -5.27 -11.01
C GLY A 33 -28.02 -6.28 -11.10
N PRO A 34 -28.03 -7.26 -12.02
CA PRO A 34 -26.95 -8.21 -12.18
C PRO A 34 -25.80 -7.52 -12.90
N HIS A 35 -25.05 -6.67 -12.20
CA HIS A 35 -23.79 -6.15 -12.70
C HIS A 35 -22.73 -7.27 -12.61
N GLY A 36 -22.76 -8.15 -13.61
CA GLY A 36 -21.62 -8.98 -14.00
C GLY A 36 -20.51 -8.11 -14.60
N GLY A 37 -20.02 -7.15 -13.82
CA GLY A 37 -18.80 -6.42 -14.14
C GLY A 37 -17.64 -7.34 -13.81
N SER A 38 -16.94 -7.81 -14.85
CA SER A 38 -15.62 -8.42 -14.75
C SER A 38 -14.80 -7.65 -13.71
N HIS A 39 -14.62 -8.23 -12.53
CA HIS A 39 -13.78 -7.68 -11.48
C HIS A 39 -12.38 -7.58 -12.07
N GLY A 40 -11.98 -6.38 -12.49
CA GLY A 40 -10.64 -6.08 -12.96
C GLY A 40 -9.66 -6.68 -11.96
N LYS A 41 -8.83 -7.60 -12.45
CA LYS A 41 -7.81 -8.29 -11.66
C LYS A 41 -7.12 -7.25 -10.79
N GLY A 42 -7.37 -7.33 -9.47
CA GLY A 42 -6.75 -6.43 -8.50
C GLY A 42 -5.27 -6.38 -8.80
N ALA A 43 -4.80 -5.18 -9.12
CA ALA A 43 -3.44 -4.88 -9.55
C ALA A 43 -2.44 -5.72 -8.73
N HIS A 44 -1.89 -6.77 -9.34
CA HIS A 44 -0.85 -7.56 -8.72
C HIS A 44 0.41 -6.70 -8.61
N TRP A 45 1.14 -6.82 -7.51
CA TRP A 45 2.54 -6.42 -7.47
C TRP A 45 3.30 -7.54 -8.16
N THR A 46 3.50 -7.42 -9.47
CA THR A 46 4.47 -8.28 -10.17
C THR A 46 5.85 -7.63 -10.14
N PRO A 47 6.92 -8.40 -10.36
CA PRO A 47 8.28 -7.86 -10.43
C PRO A 47 8.37 -6.66 -11.40
N GLU A 48 7.71 -6.71 -12.56
CA GLU A 48 7.77 -5.61 -13.54
C GLU A 48 7.13 -4.31 -13.00
N ARG A 49 6.12 -4.43 -12.13
CA ARG A 49 5.50 -3.27 -11.50
C ARG A 49 6.32 -2.72 -10.34
N ILE A 50 7.04 -3.58 -9.65
CA ILE A 50 8.03 -3.16 -8.64
C ILE A 50 9.14 -2.38 -9.35
N ASP A 51 9.69 -2.93 -10.45
CA ASP A 51 10.72 -2.27 -11.25
C ASP A 51 10.23 -0.92 -11.81
N ALA A 52 9.02 -0.86 -12.37
CA ALA A 52 8.44 0.38 -12.87
C ALA A 52 8.26 1.43 -11.76
N HIS A 53 7.73 1.02 -10.60
CA HIS A 53 7.56 1.93 -9.47
C HIS A 53 8.91 2.43 -8.92
N LEU A 54 9.91 1.55 -8.86
CA LEU A 54 11.24 1.91 -8.40
C LEU A 54 11.95 2.85 -9.39
N ALA A 55 11.80 2.63 -10.69
CA ALA A 55 12.32 3.51 -11.73
C ALA A 55 11.73 4.92 -11.60
N GLU A 56 10.41 5.02 -11.43
CA GLU A 56 9.73 6.29 -11.20
C GLU A 56 10.21 6.98 -9.91
N MET A 57 10.29 6.26 -8.80
CA MET A 57 10.81 6.81 -7.55
C MET A 57 12.26 7.28 -7.71
N THR A 58 13.08 6.55 -8.47
CA THR A 58 14.48 6.89 -8.73
C THR A 58 14.61 8.17 -9.54
N GLU A 59 13.80 8.31 -10.58
CA GLU A 59 13.75 9.52 -11.42
C GLU A 59 13.25 10.74 -10.63
N ARG A 60 12.15 10.58 -9.88
CA ARG A 60 11.48 11.70 -9.20
C ARG A 60 12.14 12.14 -7.92
N LEU A 61 12.78 11.21 -7.20
CA LEU A 61 13.38 11.46 -5.89
C LEU A 61 14.91 11.45 -5.95
N GLU A 62 15.50 11.27 -7.14
CA GLU A 62 16.93 11.17 -7.35
C GLU A 62 17.58 10.16 -6.37
N LEU A 63 17.02 8.95 -6.33
CA LEU A 63 17.50 7.93 -5.41
C LEU A 63 18.94 7.56 -5.74
N SER A 64 19.79 7.49 -4.72
CA SER A 64 21.13 6.90 -4.89
C SER A 64 21.02 5.40 -5.14
N LEU A 65 22.01 4.82 -5.83
CA LEU A 65 22.07 3.37 -6.08
C LEU A 65 21.93 2.53 -4.80
N THR A 66 22.47 3.00 -3.68
CA THR A 66 22.33 2.30 -2.38
C THR A 66 20.91 2.38 -1.82
N GLN A 67 20.22 3.51 -2.01
CA GLN A 67 18.82 3.64 -1.60
C GLN A 67 17.90 2.80 -2.48
N GLU A 68 18.11 2.83 -3.79
CA GLU A 68 17.39 2.03 -4.77
C GLU A 68 17.46 0.54 -4.43
N GLN A 69 18.67 0.01 -4.20
CA GLN A 69 18.87 -1.40 -3.82
C GLN A 69 18.15 -1.78 -2.52
N LYS A 70 18.16 -0.90 -1.51
CA LYS A 70 17.46 -1.15 -0.25
C LYS A 70 15.95 -1.13 -0.42
N ILE A 71 15.43 -0.17 -1.17
CA ILE A 71 13.99 -0.04 -1.44
C ILE A 71 13.51 -1.25 -2.26
N ARG A 72 14.28 -1.68 -3.27
CA ARG A 72 14.00 -2.92 -4.01
C ARG A 72 13.87 -4.12 -3.08
N ALA A 73 14.85 -4.34 -2.20
CA ALA A 73 14.81 -5.45 -1.25
C ALA A 73 13.59 -5.40 -0.30
N ILE A 74 13.21 -4.19 0.16
CA ILE A 74 12.00 -3.99 0.97
C ILE A 74 10.74 -4.37 0.18
N MET A 75 10.65 -3.94 -1.08
CA MET A 75 9.50 -4.24 -1.93
C MET A 75 9.40 -5.72 -2.29
N ASP A 76 10.53 -6.39 -2.56
CA ASP A 76 10.58 -7.83 -2.83
C ASP A 76 10.13 -8.64 -1.60
N GLU A 77 10.60 -8.26 -0.40
CA GLU A 77 10.16 -8.89 0.85
C GLU A 77 8.66 -8.67 1.10
N ALA A 78 8.17 -7.45 0.85
CA ALA A 78 6.75 -7.13 0.97
C ALA A 78 5.89 -7.92 -0.04
N GLN A 79 6.39 -8.14 -1.26
CA GLN A 79 5.71 -8.95 -2.27
C GLN A 79 5.59 -10.41 -1.82
N ALA A 80 6.65 -10.99 -1.25
CA ALA A 80 6.64 -12.35 -0.71
C ALA A 80 5.58 -12.49 0.41
N LYS A 81 5.61 -11.59 1.41
CA LYS A 81 4.63 -11.57 2.50
C LYS A 81 3.20 -11.33 2.01
N ALA A 82 3.02 -10.44 1.04
CA ALA A 82 1.71 -10.19 0.45
C ALA A 82 1.16 -11.44 -0.25
N SER A 83 2.03 -12.25 -0.86
CA SER A 83 1.64 -13.52 -1.49
C SER A 83 1.19 -14.54 -0.45
N GLU A 84 1.89 -14.67 0.67
CA GLU A 84 1.48 -15.54 1.79
C GLU A 84 0.13 -15.10 2.38
N ILE A 85 -0.06 -13.80 2.65
CA ILE A 85 -1.32 -13.27 3.19
C ILE A 85 -2.48 -13.46 2.18
N ARG A 86 -2.18 -13.48 0.88
CA ARG A 86 -3.19 -13.72 -0.16
C ARG A 86 -3.76 -15.13 -0.16
N GLU A 87 -2.98 -16.12 0.25
CA GLU A 87 -3.46 -17.50 0.40
C GLU A 87 -4.42 -17.66 1.59
N MET A 88 -4.43 -16.71 2.53
CA MET A 88 -5.39 -16.71 3.63
C MET A 88 -6.85 -16.60 3.14
N PRO A 89 -7.82 -17.21 3.82
CA PRO A 89 -9.24 -17.05 3.51
C PRO A 89 -9.67 -15.59 3.61
N ARG A 90 -10.72 -15.22 2.88
CA ARG A 90 -11.25 -13.85 2.89
C ARG A 90 -11.87 -13.53 4.26
N SER A 91 -11.09 -12.90 5.13
CA SER A 91 -11.46 -12.56 6.50
C SER A 91 -11.06 -11.11 6.86
N LYS A 92 -11.54 -10.62 8.01
CA LYS A 92 -11.06 -9.36 8.59
C LYS A 92 -9.56 -9.41 8.89
N GLU A 93 -9.05 -10.54 9.36
CA GLU A 93 -7.64 -10.74 9.67
C GLU A 93 -6.76 -10.58 8.43
N LYS A 94 -7.18 -11.14 7.29
CA LYS A 94 -6.49 -10.93 6.01
C LYS A 94 -6.40 -9.45 5.64
N MET A 95 -7.49 -8.70 5.82
CA MET A 95 -7.51 -7.26 5.51
C MET A 95 -6.60 -6.47 6.45
N VAL A 96 -6.58 -6.81 7.73
CA VAL A 96 -5.68 -6.20 8.72
C VAL A 96 -4.22 -6.52 8.38
N ALA A 97 -3.89 -7.78 8.09
CA ALA A 97 -2.55 -8.20 7.72
C ALA A 97 -2.02 -7.49 6.47
N LEU A 98 -2.84 -7.35 5.42
CA LEU A 98 -2.45 -6.59 4.22
C LEU A 98 -2.23 -5.10 4.51
N ARG A 99 -3.09 -4.50 5.34
CA ARG A 99 -2.97 -3.09 5.72
C ARG A 99 -1.70 -2.85 6.55
N ASP A 100 -1.44 -3.71 7.53
CA ASP A 100 -0.31 -3.58 8.42
C ASP A 100 1.01 -3.83 7.65
N LEU A 101 1.02 -4.79 6.72
CA LEU A 101 2.12 -4.99 5.78
C LEU A 101 2.37 -3.73 4.93
N HIS A 102 1.31 -3.11 4.41
CA HIS A 102 1.43 -1.89 3.63
C HIS A 102 2.08 -0.76 4.44
N PHE A 103 1.59 -0.48 5.65
CA PHE A 103 2.18 0.56 6.51
C PHE A 103 3.63 0.25 6.89
N ALA A 104 3.93 -0.99 7.27
CA ALA A 104 5.30 -1.39 7.61
C ALA A 104 6.26 -1.20 6.43
N THR A 105 5.82 -1.54 5.22
CA THR A 105 6.61 -1.36 3.99
C THR A 105 6.83 0.12 3.71
N GLU A 106 5.78 0.94 3.81
CA GLU A 106 5.92 2.39 3.62
C GLU A 106 6.89 3.01 4.64
N ASP A 107 6.77 2.68 5.92
CA ASP A 107 7.64 3.21 6.97
C ASP A 107 9.12 2.85 6.72
N GLN A 108 9.38 1.62 6.28
CA GLN A 108 10.74 1.19 5.91
C GLN A 108 11.27 1.95 4.70
N ILE A 109 10.44 2.22 3.69
CA ILE A 109 10.82 3.06 2.55
C ILE A 109 11.14 4.48 3.04
N TYR A 110 10.25 5.12 3.82
CA TYR A 110 10.46 6.46 4.36
C TYR A 110 11.75 6.56 5.19
N ALA A 111 12.07 5.54 5.99
CA ALA A 111 13.29 5.51 6.78
C ALA A 111 14.59 5.55 5.95
N ASN A 112 14.54 5.09 4.69
CA ASN A 112 15.69 5.10 3.77
C ASN A 112 15.80 6.37 2.92
N LEU A 113 14.84 7.29 3.03
CA LEU A 113 14.81 8.56 2.28
C LEU A 113 15.28 9.74 3.13
N SER A 114 15.93 10.71 2.48
CA SER A 114 16.25 12.02 3.07
C SER A 114 14.98 12.86 3.31
N CYS A 115 15.06 13.92 4.12
CA CYS A 115 13.90 14.77 4.40
C CYS A 115 13.25 15.31 3.12
N GLU A 116 14.06 15.81 2.18
CA GLU A 116 13.61 16.35 0.89
C GLU A 116 12.98 15.25 0.02
N GLN A 117 13.60 14.06 -0.04
CA GLN A 117 13.06 12.92 -0.79
C GLN A 117 11.71 12.43 -0.22
N ARG A 118 11.50 12.56 1.09
CA ARG A 118 10.22 12.22 1.72
C ARG A 118 9.11 13.18 1.30
N GLU A 119 9.40 14.47 1.17
CA GLU A 119 8.45 15.45 0.62
C GLU A 119 8.16 15.16 -0.85
N GLY A 120 9.18 14.86 -1.65
CA GLY A 120 8.99 14.41 -3.03
C GLY A 120 8.08 13.19 -3.13
N LEU A 121 8.29 12.18 -2.27
CA LEU A 121 7.43 11.00 -2.23
C LEU A 121 5.99 11.33 -1.81
N ARG A 122 5.79 12.28 -0.88
CA ARG A 122 4.46 12.74 -0.48
C ARG A 122 3.72 13.43 -1.63
N LEU A 123 4.42 14.25 -2.42
CA LEU A 123 3.87 14.91 -3.60
C LEU A 123 3.49 13.87 -4.67
N LEU A 124 4.41 12.96 -4.99
CA LEU A 124 4.17 11.88 -5.95
C LEU A 124 2.92 11.05 -5.59
N LYS A 125 2.76 10.68 -4.31
CA LYS A 125 1.56 9.97 -3.83
C LYS A 125 0.28 10.79 -3.98
N ARG A 126 0.35 12.11 -3.79
CA ARG A 126 -0.81 13.00 -3.98
C ARG A 126 -1.20 13.09 -5.45
N GLU A 127 -0.22 13.23 -6.34
CA GLU A 127 -0.43 13.25 -7.80
C GLU A 127 -1.13 11.96 -8.26
N HIS A 128 -0.59 10.78 -7.91
CA HIS A 128 -1.23 9.50 -8.21
C HIS A 128 -2.63 9.33 -7.60
N ARG A 129 -2.90 9.97 -6.46
CA ARG A 129 -4.23 9.95 -5.87
C ARG A 129 -5.20 10.77 -6.72
N VAL A 130 -4.78 11.96 -7.17
CA VAL A 130 -5.59 12.83 -8.03
C VAL A 130 -5.84 12.17 -9.38
N GLU A 131 -4.81 11.62 -10.02
CA GLU A 131 -4.94 10.94 -11.32
C GLU A 131 -5.91 9.77 -11.26
N ARG A 132 -5.81 8.92 -10.22
CA ARG A 132 -6.80 7.83 -10.02
C ARG A 132 -8.21 8.36 -9.81
N MET A 133 -8.39 9.47 -9.09
CA MET A 133 -9.70 10.08 -8.90
C MET A 133 -10.28 10.61 -10.22
N GLU A 134 -9.47 11.24 -11.05
CA GLU A 134 -9.87 11.73 -12.37
C GLU A 134 -10.24 10.60 -13.32
N GLU A 135 -9.47 9.51 -13.34
CA GLU A 135 -9.81 8.31 -14.10
C GLU A 135 -11.17 7.74 -13.67
N HIS A 136 -11.39 7.62 -12.36
CA HIS A 136 -12.66 7.15 -11.82
C HIS A 136 -13.82 8.06 -12.21
N PHE A 137 -13.62 9.38 -12.18
CA PHE A 137 -14.61 10.36 -12.61
C PHE A 137 -14.94 10.22 -14.10
N LYS A 138 -13.93 10.14 -14.98
CA LYS A 138 -14.10 9.94 -16.42
C LYS A 138 -14.86 8.66 -16.75
N ARG A 139 -14.52 7.54 -16.08
CA ARG A 139 -15.21 6.25 -16.26
C ARG A 139 -16.69 6.35 -15.88
N ARG A 140 -17.01 7.00 -14.76
CA ARG A 140 -18.40 7.21 -14.34
C ARG A 140 -19.17 8.07 -15.34
N GLN A 141 -18.58 9.18 -15.78
CA GLN A 141 -19.19 10.07 -16.76
C GLN A 141 -19.47 9.36 -18.10
N SER A 142 -18.55 8.50 -18.56
CA SER A 142 -18.73 7.73 -19.80
C SER A 142 -19.81 6.64 -19.70
N GLN A 143 -20.13 6.17 -18.50
CA GLN A 143 -21.20 5.19 -18.26
C GLN A 143 -22.59 5.85 -18.20
N ASP A 144 -22.67 7.12 -17.80
CA ASP A 144 -23.93 7.87 -17.73
C ASP A 144 -24.36 8.43 -19.12
N THR A 145 -23.47 8.44 -20.10
CA THR A 145 -23.70 8.98 -21.46
C THR A 145 -24.00 7.91 -22.53
N ASN A 146 -24.08 6.63 -22.14
CA ASN A 146 -24.31 5.47 -23.03
C ASN A 146 -25.56 4.71 -22.56
#